data_AF-A0A2G2VRK8-F1
#
_entry.id   AF-A0A2G2VRK8-F1
#
_cell.length_a   1.000
_cell.length_b   1.000
_cell.length_c   1.000
_cell.angle_alpha   90.00
_cell.angle_beta   90.00
_cell.angle_gamma   90.00
#
_symmetry.space_group_name_H-M   'P 1'
#
loop_
_entity.id
_entity.type
_entity.pdbx_description
1 polymer ?
#
loop_
_entity_poly.entity_id
_entity_poly.type
_entity_poly.pdbx_seq_one_letter_code
_entity_poly.pdbx_strand_id
1 'polypeptide(L)'
;MDKLTKHISAQKGDGFLKYFGIKLPDTQYSWFDVSMTLHECKKACLRNCSCVSYSNLDIRNARNGCLLSYGDLINIRELPGGQDIHIRMANSELGSKKTKLVVLNLSLLIGVTVIGLVIGLYILNKKKRKMNFKDDLEILLFALSTLNKATFNFSVENKIGE
;
A
#
# COMPACT_ATOMS: atom_id res chain seq x y z
N MET A 1 -21.49 15.99 16.91
CA MET A 1 -20.53 16.46 17.92
C MET A 1 -19.64 15.27 18.20
N ASP A 2 -18.50 15.19 17.53
CA ASP A 2 -17.64 14.02 17.65
C ASP A 2 -16.76 14.23 18.88
N LYS A 3 -17.18 13.60 19.98
CA LYS A 3 -16.44 13.63 21.24
C LYS A 3 -15.39 12.52 21.16
N LEU A 4 -14.11 12.87 21.12
CA LEU A 4 -13.05 11.87 21.22
C LEU A 4 -12.77 11.58 22.70
N THR A 5 -13.76 11.03 23.40
CA THR A 5 -13.62 10.54 24.79
C THR A 5 -13.05 9.13 24.73
N LYS A 6 -11.74 9.02 24.59
CA LYS A 6 -11.05 7.76 24.86
C LYS A 6 -10.32 7.90 26.17
N HIS A 7 -10.64 7.02 27.13
CA HIS A 7 -9.82 6.80 28.30
C HIS A 7 -8.47 6.22 27.84
N ILE A 8 -7.52 7.12 27.56
CA ILE A 8 -6.15 6.73 27.24
C ILE A 8 -5.48 6.44 28.58
N SER A 9 -5.54 5.20 29.03
CA SER A 9 -4.64 4.74 30.09
C SER A 9 -3.22 4.83 29.52
N ALA A 10 -2.37 5.65 30.10
CA ALA A 10 -0.99 5.77 29.65
C ALA A 10 -0.27 4.42 29.78
N GLN A 11 0.12 3.84 28.65
CA GLN A 11 0.80 2.56 28.61
C GLN A 11 2.18 2.70 27.95
N LYS A 12 3.10 1.80 28.33
CA LYS A 12 4.42 1.71 27.72
C LYS A 12 4.25 1.32 26.25
N GLY A 13 4.63 2.21 25.33
CA GLY A 13 4.48 2.01 23.89
C GLY A 13 3.36 2.81 23.22
N ASP A 14 2.68 3.70 23.96
CA ASP A 14 1.76 4.67 23.34
C ASP A 14 2.47 5.48 22.25
N GLY A 15 1.72 5.79 21.20
CA GLY A 15 2.17 6.62 20.10
C GLY A 15 1.22 7.78 19.85
N PHE A 16 1.47 8.49 18.75
CA PHE A 16 0.60 9.59 18.34
C PHE A 16 0.17 9.41 16.89
N LEU A 17 -1.07 9.81 16.62
CA LEU A 17 -1.62 9.93 15.28
C LEU A 17 -1.75 11.41 14.94
N LYS A 18 -1.22 11.80 13.78
CA LYS A 18 -1.29 13.17 13.28
C LYS A 18 -2.62 13.40 12.55
N TYR A 19 -3.30 14.49 12.89
CA TYR A 19 -4.47 15.01 12.20
C TYR A 19 -4.13 16.39 11.64
N PHE A 20 -4.54 16.64 10.40
CA PHE A 20 -4.19 17.84 9.66
C PHE A 20 -5.34 18.83 9.65
N GLY A 21 -5.01 20.12 9.68
CA GLY A 21 -5.99 21.17 9.42
C GLY A 21 -7.18 21.12 10.37
N ILE A 22 -6.96 20.97 11.68
CA ILE A 22 -8.06 20.93 12.63
C ILE A 22 -8.22 22.27 13.37
N LYS A 23 -9.45 22.58 13.76
CA LYS A 23 -9.68 23.58 14.81
C LYS A 23 -9.23 22.97 16.15
N LEU A 24 -8.30 23.63 16.82
CA LEU A 24 -7.82 23.22 18.14
C LEU A 24 -8.99 23.13 19.15
N PRO A 25 -9.03 22.09 19.99
CA PRO A 25 -10.06 21.93 21.00
C PRO A 25 -9.99 23.06 22.04
N ASP A 26 -11.11 23.33 22.70
CA ASP A 26 -11.20 24.40 23.69
C ASP A 26 -10.11 24.26 24.77
N THR A 27 -9.40 25.35 25.02
CA THR A 27 -8.12 25.42 25.75
C THR A 27 -8.25 25.27 27.27
N GLN A 28 -9.42 24.86 27.78
CA GLN A 28 -9.71 24.83 29.22
C GLN A 28 -8.73 23.97 30.03
N TYR A 29 -8.17 22.93 29.42
CA TYR A 29 -7.14 22.07 30.01
C TYR A 29 -5.92 21.97 29.08
N SER A 30 -5.28 23.10 28.82
CA SER A 30 -4.07 23.16 27.98
C SER A 30 -2.91 23.87 28.66
N TRP A 31 -1.70 23.48 28.30
CA TRP A 31 -0.46 24.13 28.72
C TRP A 31 0.37 24.43 27.50
N PHE A 32 1.02 25.60 27.47
CA PHE A 32 1.80 26.02 26.32
C PHE A 32 3.20 26.48 26.70
N ASP A 33 4.13 26.31 25.77
CA ASP A 33 5.51 26.78 25.88
C ASP A 33 6.02 27.19 24.50
N VAL A 34 6.37 28.45 24.35
CA VAL A 34 6.82 29.04 23.08
C VAL A 34 8.27 28.67 22.73
N SER A 35 9.07 28.25 23.72
CA SER A 35 10.47 27.92 23.53
C SER A 35 10.68 26.50 23.02
N MET A 36 9.76 25.60 23.37
CA MET A 36 9.85 24.18 23.06
C MET A 36 9.68 23.89 21.56
N THR A 37 10.51 22.98 21.07
CA THR A 37 10.34 22.37 19.76
C THR A 37 9.20 21.36 19.76
N LEU A 38 8.66 21.04 18.58
CA LEU A 38 7.65 19.99 18.42
C LEU A 38 8.13 18.62 18.95
N HIS A 39 9.43 18.33 18.86
CA HIS A 39 10.02 17.08 19.38
C HIS A 39 10.05 17.03 20.90
N GLU A 40 10.39 18.15 21.54
CA GLU A 40 10.31 18.26 23.00
C GLU A 40 8.87 18.20 23.48
N CYS A 41 7.94 18.79 22.74
CA CYS A 41 6.51 18.74 22.99
C CYS A 41 6.01 17.28 23.04
N LYS A 42 6.41 16.47 22.04
CA LYS A 42 6.13 15.03 22.00
C LYS A 42 6.69 14.31 23.23
N LYS A 43 7.95 14.58 23.61
CA LYS A 43 8.58 13.95 24.79
C LYS A 43 7.88 14.34 26.09
N ALA A 44 7.49 15.60 26.25
CA ALA A 44 6.77 16.08 27.41
C ALA A 44 5.40 15.39 27.54
N CYS A 45 4.66 15.28 26.43
CA CYS A 45 3.39 14.57 26.41
C CYS A 45 3.53 13.08 26.74
N LEU A 46 4.58 12.41 26.24
CA LEU A 46 4.84 10.99 26.58
C LEU A 46 5.14 10.78 28.06
N ARG A 47 5.81 11.74 28.70
CA ARG A 47 6.16 11.68 30.14
C ARG A 47 4.95 11.93 31.04
N ASN A 48 3.94 12.64 30.54
CA ASN A 48 2.74 12.94 31.30
C ASN A 48 1.60 12.01 30.89
N CYS A 49 1.16 11.15 31.81
CA CYS A 49 0.09 10.18 31.55
C CYS A 49 -1.26 10.83 31.27
N SER A 50 -1.47 12.06 31.75
CA SER A 50 -2.71 12.82 31.54
C SER A 50 -2.71 13.57 30.20
N CYS A 51 -1.57 13.65 29.50
CA CYS A 51 -1.50 14.32 28.21
C CYS A 51 -2.14 13.47 27.12
N VAL A 52 -3.08 14.07 26.40
CA VAL A 52 -3.85 13.41 25.34
C VAL A 52 -3.48 13.88 23.95
N SER A 53 -2.89 15.08 23.81
CA SER A 53 -2.45 15.58 22.51
C SER A 53 -1.39 16.66 22.63
N TYR A 54 -0.69 16.88 21.53
CA TYR A 54 0.20 18.02 21.37
C TYR A 54 0.12 18.64 19.96
N SER A 55 0.38 19.94 19.85
CA SER A 55 0.50 20.66 18.57
C SER A 55 1.59 21.72 18.64
N ASN A 56 1.94 22.28 17.48
CA ASN A 56 2.63 23.56 17.47
C ASN A 56 1.69 24.66 17.98
N LEU A 57 2.26 25.79 18.42
CA LEU A 57 1.52 27.04 18.59
C LEU A 57 1.49 27.77 17.25
N ASP A 58 0.32 28.20 16.79
CA ASP A 58 0.20 29.07 15.61
C ASP A 58 0.55 30.51 15.99
N ILE A 59 1.85 30.78 16.12
CA ILE A 59 2.37 32.14 16.30
C ILE A 59 3.08 32.47 14.99
N ARG A 60 2.56 33.46 14.27
CA ARG A 60 2.97 33.88 12.91
C ARG A 60 4.46 34.11 12.69
N ASN A 61 5.27 34.17 13.75
CA ASN A 61 6.72 34.37 13.72
C ASN A 61 7.53 33.40 14.60
N ALA A 62 6.89 32.43 15.26
CA ALA A 62 7.59 31.50 16.13
C ALA A 62 7.91 30.21 15.38
N ARG A 63 9.20 29.90 15.24
CA ARG A 63 9.68 28.62 14.71
C ARG A 63 9.46 27.47 15.71
N ASN A 64 9.30 27.83 16.97
CA ASN A 64 9.10 26.97 18.13
C ASN A 64 7.76 27.30 18.79
N GLY A 65 7.23 26.34 19.54
CA GLY A 65 5.96 26.46 20.21
C GLY A 65 5.32 25.10 20.40
N CYS A 66 4.88 24.85 21.63
CA CYS A 66 4.25 23.63 22.06
C CYS A 66 2.93 23.97 22.74
N LEU A 67 1.87 23.27 22.34
CA LEU A 67 0.61 23.26 23.06
C LEU A 67 0.32 21.82 23.44
N LEU A 68 0.25 21.53 24.74
CA LEU A 68 -0.18 20.27 25.31
C LEU A 68 -1.64 20.38 25.73
N SER A 69 -2.43 19.36 25.44
CA SER A 69 -3.82 19.26 25.91
C SER A 69 -3.98 18.07 26.84
N TYR A 70 -4.80 18.26 27.86
CA TYR A 70 -5.13 17.28 28.89
C TYR A 70 -6.64 17.03 28.90
N GLY A 71 -7.07 15.79 29.16
CA GLY A 71 -8.49 15.44 29.23
C GLY A 71 -9.16 15.18 27.87
N ASP A 72 -10.49 15.33 27.80
CA ASP A 72 -11.26 15.03 26.58
C ASP A 72 -11.04 16.11 25.50
N LEU A 73 -10.77 15.68 24.27
CA LEU A 73 -10.77 16.57 23.12
C LEU A 73 -12.21 16.70 22.60
N ILE A 74 -12.83 17.83 22.87
CA ILE A 74 -14.21 18.16 22.47
C ILE A 74 -14.14 19.14 21.29
N ASN A 75 -15.07 19.00 20.34
CA ASN A 75 -15.20 19.91 19.19
C ASN A 75 -14.03 19.89 18.18
N ILE A 76 -13.32 18.76 18.03
CA ILE A 76 -12.37 18.60 16.92
C ILE A 76 -13.16 18.59 15.61
N ARG A 77 -12.86 19.52 14.70
CA ARG A 77 -13.40 19.57 13.34
C ARG A 77 -12.28 19.90 12.37
N GLU A 78 -12.30 19.26 11.20
CA GLU A 78 -11.44 19.62 10.09
C GLU A 78 -11.86 21.00 9.56
N LEU A 79 -10.89 21.88 9.39
CA LEU A 79 -11.06 23.23 8.92
C LEU A 79 -9.92 23.56 7.93
N PRO A 80 -10.24 24.00 6.70
CA PRO A 80 -9.22 24.46 5.75
C PRO A 80 -8.38 25.58 6.36
N GLY A 81 -7.06 25.39 6.44
CA GLY A 81 -6.15 26.33 7.11
C GLY A 81 -6.07 26.21 8.63
N GLY A 82 -6.65 25.15 9.22
CA GLY A 82 -6.47 24.80 10.64
C GLY A 82 -5.05 24.31 10.96
N GLN A 83 -4.80 24.03 12.24
CA GLN A 83 -3.48 23.59 12.71
C GLN A 83 -3.39 22.07 12.83
N ASP A 84 -2.19 21.53 12.65
CA ASP A 84 -1.91 20.11 12.84
C ASP A 84 -1.88 19.76 14.35
N ILE A 85 -2.55 18.68 14.72
CA ILE A 85 -2.51 18.12 16.08
C ILE A 85 -2.01 16.67 16.06
N HIS A 86 -1.37 16.26 17.15
CA HIS A 86 -0.95 14.89 17.38
C HIS A 86 -1.71 14.33 18.58
N ILE A 87 -2.61 13.39 18.34
CA ILE A 87 -3.46 12.79 19.39
C ILE A 87 -2.81 11.48 19.85
N ARG A 88 -2.70 11.30 21.16
CA ARG A 88 -2.14 10.11 21.80
C ARG A 88 -3.07 8.92 21.57
N MET A 89 -2.49 7.78 21.21
CA MET A 89 -3.22 6.55 20.90
C MET A 89 -2.55 5.37 21.59
N ALA A 90 -3.36 4.42 22.06
CA ALA A 90 -2.87 3.16 22.60
C ALA A 90 -2.11 2.38 21.52
N ASN A 91 -1.06 1.66 21.93
CA ASN A 91 -0.20 0.91 21.00
C ASN A 91 -0.97 -0.12 20.15
N SER A 92 -2.02 -0.74 20.72
CA SER A 92 -2.90 -1.68 20.02
C SER A 92 -3.58 -1.05 18.79
N GLU A 93 -3.94 0.23 18.85
CA GLU A 93 -4.59 0.94 17.75
C GLU A 93 -3.59 1.34 16.66
N LEU A 94 -2.37 1.76 17.05
CA LEU A 94 -1.27 2.07 16.13
C LEU A 94 -0.77 0.84 15.37
N GLY A 95 -0.65 -0.30 16.07
CA GLY A 95 -0.21 -1.57 15.47
C GLY A 95 -1.12 -2.00 14.33
N SER A 96 -2.44 -1.97 14.56
CA SER A 96 -3.44 -2.44 13.59
C SER A 96 -3.36 -1.74 12.22
N LYS A 97 -3.11 -0.42 12.19
CA LYS A 97 -3.01 0.36 10.94
C LYS A 97 -1.72 0.06 10.19
N LYS A 98 -0.60 -0.07 10.90
CA LYS A 98 0.69 -0.40 10.29
C LYS A 98 0.69 -1.81 9.68
N THR A 99 0.14 -2.80 10.39
CA THR A 99 -0.03 -4.16 9.85
C THR A 99 -0.95 -4.20 8.64
N LYS A 100 -2.06 -3.45 8.61
CA LYS A 100 -2.95 -3.41 7.43
C LYS A 100 -2.24 -2.86 6.19
N LEU A 101 -1.44 -1.80 6.34
CA LEU A 101 -0.67 -1.24 5.22
C LEU A 101 0.40 -2.21 4.72
N VAL A 102 1.12 -2.90 5.61
CA VAL A 102 2.14 -3.88 5.25
C VAL A 102 1.52 -5.10 4.53
N VAL A 103 0.39 -5.61 5.05
CA VAL A 103 -0.34 -6.74 4.44
C VAL A 103 -0.85 -6.38 3.03
N LEU A 104 -1.39 -5.17 2.86
CA LEU A 104 -1.87 -4.70 1.55
C LEU A 104 -0.72 -4.62 0.51
N ASN A 105 0.42 -4.04 0.90
CA ASN A 105 1.58 -3.94 0.00
C ASN A 105 2.16 -5.31 -0.35
N LEU A 106 2.26 -6.22 0.62
CA LEU A 106 2.78 -7.56 0.39
C LEU A 106 1.86 -8.39 -0.52
N SER A 107 0.55 -8.27 -0.36
CA SER A 107 -0.43 -8.96 -1.21
C SER A 107 -0.37 -8.50 -2.67
N LEU A 108 -0.09 -7.21 -2.92
CA LEU A 108 0.06 -6.68 -4.28
C LEU A 108 1.28 -7.26 -5.00
N LEU A 109 2.42 -7.34 -4.30
CA LEU A 109 3.67 -7.89 -4.83
C LEU A 109 3.53 -9.37 -5.22
N ILE A 110 2.84 -10.16 -4.39
CA ILE A 110 2.59 -11.58 -4.66
C ILE A 110 1.63 -11.74 -5.85
N GLY A 111 0.59 -10.91 -5.94
CA GLY A 111 -0.36 -10.97 -7.05
C GLY A 111 0.30 -10.72 -8.41
N VAL A 112 1.12 -9.67 -8.52
CA VAL A 112 1.80 -9.30 -9.78
C VAL A 112 2.79 -10.38 -10.23
N THR A 113 3.54 -10.98 -9.31
CA THR A 113 4.53 -12.01 -9.64
C THR A 113 3.88 -13.29 -10.15
N VAL A 114 2.80 -13.76 -9.51
CA VAL A 114 2.06 -14.95 -9.95
C VAL A 114 1.42 -14.74 -11.32
N ILE A 115 0.79 -13.58 -11.55
CA ILE A 115 0.17 -13.26 -12.84
C ILE A 115 1.23 -13.20 -13.95
N GLY A 116 2.37 -12.57 -13.69
CA GLY A 116 3.50 -12.52 -14.63
C GLY A 116 4.02 -13.91 -15.00
N LEU A 117 4.17 -14.81 -14.02
CA LEU A 117 4.60 -16.20 -14.26
C LEU A 117 3.58 -16.97 -15.11
N VAL A 118 2.29 -16.87 -14.82
CA VAL A 118 1.23 -17.55 -15.57
C VAL A 118 1.21 -17.08 -17.03
N ILE A 119 1.28 -15.76 -17.26
CA ILE A 119 1.31 -15.19 -18.61
C ILE A 119 2.60 -15.61 -19.34
N GLY A 120 3.75 -15.58 -18.66
CA GLY A 120 5.03 -16.01 -19.22
C GLY A 120 5.00 -17.47 -19.66
N LEU A 121 4.54 -18.38 -18.80
CA LEU A 121 4.40 -19.80 -19.12
C LEU A 121 3.41 -20.04 -20.27
N TYR A 122 2.30 -19.30 -20.30
CA TYR A 122 1.32 -19.38 -21.39
C TYR A 122 1.93 -18.99 -22.75
N ILE A 123 2.68 -17.89 -22.82
CA ILE A 123 3.34 -17.42 -24.05
C ILE A 123 4.41 -18.42 -24.50
N LEU A 124 5.23 -18.94 -23.56
CA LEU A 124 6.26 -19.93 -23.88
C LEU A 124 5.66 -21.22 -24.43
N ASN A 125 4.58 -21.73 -23.84
CA ASN A 125 3.88 -22.92 -24.31
C ASN A 125 3.23 -22.71 -25.69
N LYS A 126 2.65 -21.52 -25.93
CA LYS A 126 2.12 -21.14 -27.24
C LYS A 126 3.21 -21.08 -28.31
N LYS A 127 4.39 -20.55 -27.97
CA LYS A 127 5.54 -20.47 -28.88
C LYS A 127 6.10 -21.87 -29.20
N LYS A 128 6.23 -22.75 -28.20
CA LYS A 128 6.65 -24.15 -28.39
C LYS A 128 5.70 -24.91 -29.31
N ARG A 129 4.38 -24.80 -29.11
CA ARG A 129 3.38 -25.44 -29.98
C ARG A 129 3.47 -24.96 -31.43
N LYS A 130 3.73 -23.68 -31.66
CA LYS A 130 3.86 -23.10 -33.00
C LYS A 130 5.14 -23.54 -33.73
N MET A 131 6.24 -23.75 -33.00
CA MET A 131 7.47 -24.30 -33.58
C MET A 131 7.28 -25.77 -33.96
N ASN A 132 6.78 -26.59 -33.04
CA ASN A 132 6.52 -28.01 -33.31
C ASN A 132 5.59 -28.21 -34.52
N PHE A 133 4.50 -27.43 -34.62
CA PHE A 133 3.58 -27.52 -35.76
C PHE A 133 4.22 -27.13 -37.11
N LYS A 134 5.21 -26.22 -37.10
CA LYS A 134 5.96 -25.86 -38.31
C LYS A 134 6.90 -26.98 -38.73
N ASP A 135 7.63 -27.56 -37.79
CA ASP A 135 8.57 -28.66 -38.04
C ASP A 135 7.81 -29.89 -38.57
N ASP A 136 6.65 -30.21 -38.00
CA ASP A 136 5.77 -31.31 -38.47
C ASP A 136 5.26 -31.06 -39.90
N LEU A 137 4.87 -29.82 -40.23
CA LEU A 137 4.38 -29.46 -41.56
C LEU A 137 5.49 -29.53 -42.62
N GLU A 138 6.72 -29.16 -42.27
CA GLU A 138 7.88 -29.22 -43.16
C GLU A 138 8.25 -30.67 -43.50
N ILE A 139 8.21 -31.56 -42.50
CA ILE A 139 8.41 -33.00 -42.69
C ILE A 139 7.33 -33.59 -43.61
N LEU A 140 6.06 -33.22 -43.41
CA LEU A 140 4.95 -33.69 -44.26
C LEU A 140 5.05 -33.20 -45.71
N LEU A 141 5.51 -31.94 -45.92
CA LEU A 141 5.75 -31.39 -47.25
C LEU A 141 6.88 -32.13 -47.97
N PHE A 142 7.95 -32.45 -47.26
CA PHE A 142 9.06 -33.24 -47.80
C PHE A 142 8.59 -34.65 -48.21
N ALA A 143 7.84 -35.34 -47.34
CA ALA A 143 7.28 -36.65 -47.64
C ALA A 143 6.32 -36.63 -48.84
N LEU A 144 5.45 -35.62 -48.94
CA LEU A 144 4.54 -35.44 -50.08
C LEU A 144 5.29 -35.21 -51.39
N SER A 145 6.34 -34.39 -51.36
CA SER A 145 7.17 -34.15 -52.55
C SER A 145 7.87 -35.43 -53.03
N THR A 146 8.31 -36.27 -52.10
CA THR A 146 8.96 -37.56 -52.39
C THR A 146 7.95 -38.55 -52.97
N LEU A 147 6.73 -38.61 -52.41
CA LEU A 147 5.65 -39.45 -52.92
C LEU A 147 5.21 -39.01 -54.31
N ASN A 148 5.01 -37.72 -54.55
CA ASN A 148 4.66 -37.20 -55.87
C ASN A 148 5.77 -37.50 -56.88
N LYS A 149 7.03 -37.39 -56.49
CA LYS A 149 8.14 -37.71 -57.40
C LYS A 149 8.23 -39.21 -57.71
N ALA A 150 8.01 -40.08 -56.72
CA ALA A 150 8.03 -41.53 -56.91
C ALA A 150 6.83 -42.03 -57.74
N THR A 151 5.67 -41.38 -57.61
CA THR A 151 4.44 -41.74 -58.31
C THR A 151 4.22 -40.98 -59.62
N PHE A 152 5.19 -40.17 -60.06
CA PHE A 152 5.06 -39.27 -61.21
C PHE A 152 3.77 -38.42 -61.13
N ASN A 153 3.55 -37.81 -59.97
CA ASN A 153 2.40 -36.97 -59.63
C ASN A 153 1.06 -37.70 -59.82
N PHE A 154 1.03 -39.00 -59.50
CA PHE A 154 -0.12 -39.88 -59.71
C PHE A 154 -0.60 -39.88 -61.17
N SER A 155 0.35 -39.96 -62.12
CA SER A 155 0.03 -40.12 -63.54
C SER A 155 -0.73 -41.43 -63.78
N VAL A 156 -1.78 -41.36 -64.60
CA VAL A 156 -2.71 -42.47 -64.91
C VAL A 156 -2.01 -43.64 -65.62
N GLU A 157 -0.82 -43.42 -66.19
CA GLU A 157 -0.06 -44.42 -66.94
C GLU A 157 0.67 -45.46 -66.05
N ASN A 158 0.83 -45.21 -64.74
CA ASN A 158 1.48 -46.13 -63.80
C ASN A 158 0.59 -46.42 -62.58
N LYS A 159 -0.56 -47.06 -62.81
CA LYS A 159 -1.35 -47.67 -61.72
C LYS A 159 -0.58 -48.87 -61.15
N ILE A 160 -0.26 -48.84 -59.86
CA ILE A 160 0.25 -50.02 -59.15
C ILE A 160 -0.94 -50.70 -58.48
N GLY A 161 -1.35 -51.86 -58.99
CA GLY A 161 -2.41 -52.69 -58.42
C GLY A 161 -3.66 -52.87 -59.28
N GLU A 162 -3.49 -53.32 -60.53
CA GLU A 162 -4.43 -54.22 -61.21
C GLU A 162 -3.63 -55.42 -61.77
#